data_AF-A0A968VK40-F1
#
_entry.id   AF-A0A968VK40-F1
#
_cell.length_a   1.000
_cell.length_b   1.000
_cell.length_c   1.000
_cell.angle_alpha   90.00
_cell.angle_beta   90.00
_cell.angle_gamma   90.00
#
_symmetry.space_group_name_H-M   'P 1'
#
loop_
_entity.id
_entity.type
_entity.pdbx_description
1 polymer ?
#
loop_
_entity_poly.entity_id
_entity_poly.type
_entity_poly.pdbx_seq_one_letter_code
_entity_poly.pdbx_strand_id
1 'polypeptide(L)'
;MEGRTYPLSPAKIGNAAGFRLPAAFYRENAHFANASGWVQVLSEDTLLVKLEPTQLDTEVEAPEQDVILRLFLDLITKDALSNPSNLEPYTEIMSQEDDELLAGVQIDE
;
A
#
# COMPACT_ATOMS: atom_id res chain seq x y z
N MET A 1 -20.99 -7.53 -17.24
CA MET A 1 -19.56 -7.17 -17.18
C MET A 1 -18.85 -8.18 -18.06
N GLU A 2 -18.47 -7.79 -19.28
CA GLU A 2 -17.73 -8.69 -20.17
C GLU A 2 -16.31 -8.82 -19.62
N GLY A 3 -16.00 -10.00 -19.08
CA GLY A 3 -14.66 -10.31 -18.60
C GLY A 3 -13.69 -10.34 -19.79
N ARG A 4 -12.63 -9.53 -19.74
CA ARG A 4 -11.57 -9.60 -20.75
C ARG A 4 -10.89 -10.97 -20.67
N THR A 5 -10.89 -11.69 -21.78
CA THR A 5 -10.17 -12.96 -21.89
C THR A 5 -8.75 -12.70 -22.38
N TYR A 6 -7.77 -13.28 -21.71
CA TYR A 6 -6.36 -13.19 -22.10
C TYR A 6 -5.88 -14.57 -22.56
N PRO A 7 -5.19 -14.68 -23.70
CA PRO A 7 -4.65 -15.96 -24.15
C PRO A 7 -3.55 -16.42 -23.21
N LEU A 8 -3.63 -17.67 -22.77
CA LEU A 8 -2.59 -18.33 -21.98
C LEU A 8 -1.68 -19.14 -22.90
N SER A 9 -0.38 -19.06 -22.67
CA SER A 9 0.61 -19.91 -23.36
C SER A 9 1.27 -20.85 -22.36
N PRO A 10 1.44 -22.14 -22.70
CA PRO A 10 2.18 -23.06 -21.86
C PRO A 10 3.65 -22.61 -21.76
N ALA A 11 4.22 -22.73 -20.58
CA ALA A 11 5.59 -22.35 -20.29
C ALA A 11 6.23 -23.35 -19.33
N LYS A 12 7.55 -23.51 -19.44
CA LYS A 12 8.35 -24.26 -18.47
C LYS A 12 8.95 -23.28 -17.46
N ILE A 13 8.63 -23.48 -16.18
CA ILE A 13 9.09 -22.63 -15.08
C ILE A 13 9.97 -23.51 -14.18
N GLY A 14 11.29 -23.44 -14.39
CA GLY A 14 12.24 -24.33 -13.73
C GLY A 14 11.97 -25.80 -14.05
N ASN A 15 11.64 -26.59 -13.03
CA ASN A 15 11.30 -28.00 -13.14
C ASN A 15 9.79 -28.29 -13.29
N ALA A 16 8.95 -27.25 -13.32
CA ALA A 16 7.50 -27.37 -13.45
C ALA A 16 6.98 -26.90 -14.81
N ALA A 17 5.84 -27.45 -15.22
CA ALA A 17 5.04 -26.92 -16.31
C ALA A 17 4.02 -25.91 -15.74
N GLY A 18 3.76 -24.84 -16.47
CA GLY A 18 2.80 -23.81 -16.07
C GLY A 18 2.26 -23.03 -17.25
N PHE A 19 1.50 -21.97 -16.95
CA PHE A 19 0.96 -21.05 -17.94
C PHE A 19 1.53 -19.65 -17.71
N ARG A 20 1.93 -18.99 -18.79
CA ARG A 20 2.38 -17.60 -18.75
C ARG A 20 1.24 -16.66 -19.12
N LEU A 21 0.98 -15.70 -18.24
CA LEU A 21 0.08 -14.58 -18.51
C LEU A 21 0.77 -13.55 -19.42
N PRO A 22 0.08 -13.00 -20.43
CA PRO A 22 0.66 -12.03 -21.36
C PRO A 22 0.92 -10.69 -20.66
N ALA A 23 1.92 -9.94 -21.12
CA ALA A 23 2.25 -8.62 -20.56
C ALA A 23 1.07 -7.63 -20.59
N ALA A 24 0.13 -7.80 -21.54
CA ALA A 24 -1.09 -7.00 -21.61
C ALA A 24 -1.97 -7.14 -20.35
N PHE A 25 -2.01 -8.32 -19.73
CA PHE A 25 -2.74 -8.54 -18.48
C PHE A 25 -2.18 -7.69 -17.34
N TYR A 26 -0.85 -7.65 -17.19
CA TYR A 26 -0.17 -6.92 -16.12
C TYR A 26 -0.16 -5.40 -16.33
N ARG A 27 -0.29 -4.91 -17.57
CA ARG A 27 -0.46 -3.46 -17.82
C ARG A 27 -1.74 -2.92 -17.21
N GLU A 28 -2.79 -3.73 -17.22
CA GLU A 28 -4.12 -3.35 -16.73
C GLU A 28 -4.31 -3.77 -15.27
N ASN A 29 -3.59 -4.82 -14.83
CA ASN A 29 -3.70 -5.38 -13.49
C ASN A 29 -2.31 -5.53 -12.85
N ALA A 30 -1.63 -4.39 -12.65
CA ALA A 30 -0.27 -4.35 -12.13
C ALA A 30 -0.13 -4.97 -10.72
N HIS A 31 -1.20 -4.91 -9.91
CA HIS A 31 -1.27 -5.48 -8.57
C HIS A 31 -1.14 -7.01 -8.51
N PHE A 32 -1.21 -7.70 -9.66
CA PHE A 32 -1.01 -9.16 -9.74
C PHE A 32 0.38 -9.59 -10.19
N ALA A 33 1.31 -8.66 -10.46
CA ALA A 33 2.62 -8.98 -11.04
C ALA A 33 3.46 -9.94 -10.17
N ASN A 34 3.35 -9.84 -8.85
CA ASN A 34 4.04 -10.68 -7.87
C ASN A 34 3.08 -11.36 -6.89
N ALA A 35 1.82 -11.53 -7.30
CA ALA A 35 0.79 -12.14 -6.48
C ALA A 35 1.04 -13.65 -6.32
N SER A 36 0.99 -14.12 -5.07
CA SER A 36 0.81 -15.55 -4.81
C SER A 36 -0.67 -15.90 -5.02
N GLY A 37 -0.98 -17.18 -5.21
CA GLY A 37 -2.35 -17.58 -5.43
C GLY A 37 -2.51 -19.08 -5.45
N TRP A 38 -3.76 -19.51 -5.62
CA TRP A 38 -4.11 -20.91 -5.79
C TRP A 38 -5.01 -21.12 -7.00
N VAL A 39 -4.99 -22.35 -7.48
CA VAL A 39 -5.83 -22.80 -8.59
C VAL A 39 -6.91 -23.72 -8.03
N GLN A 40 -8.16 -23.41 -8.33
CA GLN A 40 -9.30 -24.27 -8.04
C GLN A 40 -9.81 -24.88 -9.34
N VAL A 41 -10.01 -26.20 -9.36
CA VAL A 41 -10.59 -26.91 -10.51
C VAL A 41 -12.11 -26.87 -10.39
N LEU A 42 -12.79 -26.35 -11.41
CA LEU A 42 -14.26 -26.27 -11.45
C LEU A 42 -14.86 -27.41 -12.28
N SER A 43 -14.23 -27.77 -13.41
CA SER A 43 -14.62 -28.85 -14.31
C SER A 43 -13.38 -29.46 -14.98
N GLU A 44 -13.58 -30.43 -15.89
CA GLU A 44 -12.49 -31.09 -16.63
C GLU A 44 -11.62 -30.12 -17.44
N ASP A 45 -12.19 -29.02 -17.92
CA ASP A 45 -11.55 -28.03 -18.80
C ASP A 45 -11.47 -26.62 -18.20
N THR A 46 -12.03 -26.42 -17.00
CA THR A 46 -12.16 -25.08 -16.39
C THR A 46 -11.44 -25.00 -15.05
N LEU A 47 -10.54 -24.03 -14.97
CA LEU A 47 -9.74 -23.71 -13.79
C LEU A 47 -10.02 -22.26 -13.38
N LEU A 48 -10.20 -22.03 -12.09
CA LEU A 48 -10.29 -20.70 -11.49
C LEU A 48 -8.97 -20.40 -10.79
N VAL A 49 -8.25 -19.38 -11.27
CA VAL A 49 -7.05 -18.88 -10.60
C VAL A 49 -7.45 -17.73 -9.70
N LYS A 50 -7.24 -17.90 -8.39
CA LYS A 50 -7.37 -16.80 -7.43
C LYS A 50 -5.98 -16.32 -7.10
N LEU A 51 -5.68 -15.09 -7.54
CA LEU A 51 -4.46 -14.39 -7.20
C LEU A 51 -4.78 -13.53 -5.98
N GLU A 52 -4.05 -13.76 -4.89
CA GLU A 52 -4.03 -12.82 -3.79
C GLU A 52 -3.06 -11.73 -4.20
N PRO A 53 -3.54 -10.50 -4.48
CA PRO A 53 -2.61 -9.41 -4.69
C PRO A 53 -1.73 -9.36 -3.47
N THR A 54 -0.43 -9.55 -3.66
CA THR A 54 0.53 -9.07 -2.68
C THR A 54 0.13 -7.63 -2.52
N GLN A 55 -0.36 -7.27 -1.33
CA GLN A 55 -0.50 -5.87 -0.97
C GLN A 55 0.89 -5.32 -1.27
N LEU A 56 1.03 -4.64 -2.41
CA LEU A 56 1.88 -3.47 -2.43
C LEU A 56 1.18 -2.63 -1.40
N ASP A 57 1.63 -2.80 -0.17
CA ASP A 57 1.37 -1.93 0.95
C ASP A 57 1.24 -0.55 0.33
N THR A 58 0.00 -0.10 0.19
CA THR A 58 -0.28 1.28 -0.19
C THR A 58 0.00 2.19 1.02
N GLU A 59 0.77 1.68 1.97
CA GLU A 59 1.50 2.35 3.05
C GLU A 59 3.04 2.33 2.84
N VAL A 60 3.56 1.98 1.66
CA VAL A 60 4.98 2.27 1.33
C VAL A 60 5.12 3.53 0.46
N GLU A 61 4.42 4.58 0.85
CA GLU A 61 5.06 5.90 0.95
C GLU A 61 5.14 6.22 2.46
N ALA A 62 6.28 6.23 3.14
CA ALA A 62 7.63 5.98 2.69
C ALA A 62 8.56 5.71 3.89
N PRO A 63 9.48 4.73 3.79
CA PRO A 63 10.61 4.67 4.74
C PRO A 63 11.43 5.96 4.70
N GLU A 64 11.45 6.68 3.57
CA GLU A 64 12.09 7.99 3.46
C GLU A 64 11.28 9.10 4.15
N GLN A 65 9.95 9.11 4.06
CA GLN A 65 9.12 10.11 4.77
C GLN A 65 9.18 9.89 6.28
N ASP A 66 9.17 8.64 6.74
CA ASP A 66 9.39 8.30 8.15
C ASP A 66 10.78 8.75 8.64
N VAL A 67 11.82 8.57 7.82
CA VAL A 67 13.18 9.03 8.16
C VAL A 67 13.27 10.56 8.17
N ILE A 68 12.68 11.24 7.19
CA ILE A 68 12.65 12.71 7.12
C ILE A 68 11.86 13.28 8.31
N LEU A 69 10.70 12.69 8.62
CA LEU A 69 9.88 13.06 9.77
C LEU A 69 10.65 12.87 11.08
N ARG A 70 11.34 11.73 11.25
CA ARG A 70 12.19 11.50 12.44
C ARG A 70 13.29 12.53 12.57
N LEU A 71 14.01 12.83 11.48
CA LEU A 71 15.07 13.85 11.48
C LEU A 71 14.52 15.25 11.80
N PHE A 72 13.31 15.56 11.32
CA PHE A 72 12.63 16.81 11.61
C PHE A 72 12.20 16.91 13.08
N LEU A 73 11.63 15.85 13.64
CA LEU A 73 11.27 15.77 15.06
C LEU A 73 12.50 15.88 15.97
N ASP A 74 13.61 15.21 15.61
CA ASP A 74 14.88 15.32 16.32
C ASP A 74 15.43 16.76 16.30
N LEU A 75 15.30 17.46 15.17
CA LEU A 75 15.71 18.85 15.04
C LEU A 75 14.88 19.77 15.95
N ILE A 76 13.54 19.68 15.89
CA ILE A 76 12.65 20.49 16.73
C ILE A 76 12.91 20.21 18.21
N THR A 77 13.07 18.94 18.58
CA THR A 77 13.33 18.55 19.97
C THR A 77 14.63 19.17 20.48
N LYS A 78 15.69 19.15 19.66
CA LYS A 78 16.97 19.76 20.01
C LYS A 78 16.87 21.29 20.13
N ASP A 79 16.11 21.94 19.27
CA ASP A 79 15.90 23.38 19.33
C ASP A 79 15.08 23.78 20.57
N ALA A 80 13.99 23.06 20.85
CA ALA A 80 13.18 23.25 22.05
C ALA A 80 13.99 23.13 23.35
N LEU A 81 14.89 22.14 23.43
CA LEU A 81 15.77 21.95 24.58
C LEU A 81 16.86 23.03 24.69
N SER A 82 17.32 23.55 23.55
CA SER A 82 18.40 24.55 23.50
C SER A 82 17.89 25.98 23.69
N ASN A 83 16.66 26.26 23.26
CA ASN A 83 16.03 27.58 23.24
C ASN A 83 14.62 27.53 23.88
N PRO A 84 14.51 27.22 25.18
CA PRO A 84 13.21 27.07 25.85
C PRO A 84 12.39 28.36 25.92
N SER A 85 13.00 29.53 25.68
CA SER A 85 12.31 30.81 25.59
C SER A 85 11.42 30.96 24.34
N ASN A 86 11.65 30.13 23.31
CA ASN A 86 10.87 30.15 22.07
C ASN A 86 9.65 29.23 22.14
N LEU A 87 9.46 28.50 23.24
CA LEU A 87 8.33 27.60 23.44
C LEU A 87 7.15 28.38 23.99
N GLU A 88 6.03 28.33 23.25
CA GLU A 88 4.77 28.90 23.69
C GLU A 88 3.94 27.80 24.39
N PRO A 89 3.27 28.14 25.51
CA PRO A 89 2.39 27.19 26.18
C PRO A 89 1.20 26.88 25.28
N TYR A 90 0.90 25.59 25.15
CA TYR A 90 -0.30 25.16 24.44
C TYR A 90 -1.55 25.63 25.19
N THR A 91 -2.45 26.32 24.49
CA THR A 91 -3.62 26.98 25.09
C THR A 91 -4.92 26.26 24.75
N GLU A 92 -5.96 26.51 25.54
CA GLU A 92 -7.29 25.95 25.33
C GLU A 92 -7.93 26.43 24.02
N ILE A 93 -7.56 27.64 23.55
CA ILE A 93 -8.02 28.17 22.26
C ILE A 93 -7.43 27.34 21.11
N MET A 94 -6.13 27.01 21.17
CA MET A 94 -5.47 26.17 20.17
C MET A 94 -6.07 24.77 20.10
N SER A 95 -6.43 24.20 21.26
CA SER A 95 -7.12 22.91 21.32
C SER A 95 -8.48 22.93 20.64
N GLN A 96 -9.27 23.99 20.83
CA GLN A 96 -10.57 24.12 20.17
C GLN A 96 -10.43 24.29 18.66
N GLU A 97 -9.43 25.06 18.21
CA GLU A 97 -9.10 25.20 16.79
C GLU A 97 -8.70 23.86 16.15
N ASP A 98 -7.88 23.05 16.85
CA ASP A 98 -7.49 21.72 16.38
C ASP A 98 -8.70 20.77 16.28
N ASP A 99 -9.58 20.76 17.28
CA ASP A 99 -10.80 19.94 17.28
C ASP A 99 -11.76 20.32 16.14
N GLU A 100 -11.89 21.61 15.83
CA GLU A 100 -12.66 22.10 14.69
C GLU A 100 -12.07 21.64 13.35
N LEU A 101 -10.74 21.66 13.21
CA LEU A 101 -10.05 21.20 12.00
C LEU A 101 -10.21 19.70 11.77
N LEU A 102 -10.29 18.91 12.84
CA LEU A 102 -10.46 17.46 12.80
C LEU A 102 -11.93 17.04 12.68
N ALA A 103 -12.88 17.98 12.75
CA ALA A 103 -14.30 17.67 12.71
C ALA A 103 -14.69 17.01 11.37
N GLY A 104 -15.19 15.78 11.46
CA GLY A 104 -15.66 15.00 10.29
C GLY A 104 -14.59 14.13 9.64
N VAL A 105 -13.36 14.10 10.15
CA VAL A 105 -12.37 13.10 9.78
C VAL A 105 -12.75 11.77 10.44
N GLN A 106 -13.05 10.76 9.62
CA GLN A 106 -13.25 9.38 10.10
C GLN A 106 -11.88 8.73 10.24
N ILE A 107 -11.51 8.39 11.47
CA ILE A 107 -10.30 7.61 11.75
C ILE A 107 -10.76 6.15 11.77
N ASP A 108 -10.23 5.33 10.87
CA ASP A 108 -10.44 3.87 10.92
C ASP A 108 -9.78 3.33 12.21
N GLU A 109 -10.51 2.50 12.97
CA GLU A 109 -10.03 1.84 14.21
C GLU A 109 -8.86 0.88 13.99
#